data_AF-A0A357ZD90-F1
#
_entry.id   AF-A0A357ZD90-F1
#
_cell.length_a   1.000
_cell.length_b   1.000
_cell.length_c   1.000
_cell.angle_alpha   90.00
_cell.angle_beta   90.00
_cell.angle_gamma   90.00
#
_symmetry.space_group_name_H-M   'P 1'
#
loop_
_entity.id
_entity.type
_entity.pdbx_description
1 polymer ?
#
loop_
_entity_poly.entity_id
_entity_poly.type
_entity_poly.pdbx_seq_one_letter_code
_entity_poly.pdbx_strand_id
1 'polypeptide(L)'
;MRRRSRIDIRRFEGERNKQLVFYSESNGFYKYFQGMIEWLLENSDITIHYVTGDMDDKIFEQGNPQLKAYYVGDTPLISFMM
;
A
#
# COMPACT_ATOMS: atom_id res chain seq x y z
N MET A 1 -8.77 14.39 4.31
CA MET A 1 -7.38 14.05 3.92
C MET A 1 -6.54 13.71 5.16
N ARG A 2 -6.14 14.68 6.00
CA ARG A 2 -5.33 14.46 7.24
C ARG A 2 -5.80 13.38 8.20
N ARG A 3 -7.12 13.24 8.39
CA ARG A 3 -7.67 12.19 9.26
C ARG A 3 -7.48 10.78 8.70
N ARG A 4 -7.59 10.61 7.37
CA ARG A 4 -7.43 9.31 6.68
C ARG A 4 -5.96 8.88 6.72
N SER A 5 -5.04 9.77 6.35
CA SER A 5 -3.61 9.47 6.39
C SER A 5 -3.15 9.02 7.77
N ARG A 6 -3.52 9.74 8.83
CA ARG A 6 -3.18 9.36 10.20
C ARG A 6 -3.79 8.02 10.65
N ILE A 7 -4.96 7.65 10.13
CA ILE A 7 -5.56 6.34 10.43
C ILE A 7 -4.78 5.23 9.71
N ASP A 8 -4.50 5.42 8.43
CA ASP A 8 -3.80 4.42 7.63
C ASP A 8 -2.33 4.26 8.06
N ILE A 9 -1.65 5.32 8.46
CA ILE A 9 -0.31 5.24 9.10
C ILE A 9 -0.37 4.36 10.34
N ARG A 10 -1.30 4.58 11.26
CA ARG A 10 -1.43 3.74 12.46
C ARG A 10 -1.82 2.30 12.14
N ARG A 11 -2.66 2.08 11.12
CA ARG A 11 -3.01 0.73 10.66
C ARG A 11 -1.79 0.02 10.09
N PHE A 12 -0.96 0.74 9.34
CA PHE A 12 0.30 0.22 8.83
C PHE A 12 1.23 -0.12 10.00
N GLU A 13 1.55 0.84 10.88
CA GLU A 13 2.43 0.62 12.04
C GLU A 13 1.96 -0.53 12.95
N GLY A 14 0.65 -0.68 13.15
CA GLY A 14 0.06 -1.72 13.99
C GLY A 14 0.20 -3.15 13.46
N GLU A 15 0.43 -3.33 12.15
CA GLU A 15 0.64 -4.66 11.57
C GLU A 15 1.98 -5.24 12.02
N ARG A 16 1.94 -6.40 12.68
CA ARG A 16 3.13 -7.15 13.07
C ARG A 16 3.44 -8.16 11.98
N ASN A 17 4.70 -8.26 11.56
CA ASN A 17 5.18 -9.17 10.49
C ASN A 17 4.78 -8.76 9.06
N LYS A 18 5.15 -7.55 8.64
CA LYS A 18 5.06 -7.15 7.22
C LYS A 18 6.17 -7.86 6.44
N GLN A 19 5.79 -8.80 5.57
CA GLN A 19 6.75 -9.57 4.76
C GLN A 19 7.11 -8.86 3.45
N LEU A 20 6.14 -8.17 2.85
CA LEU A 20 6.30 -7.47 1.58
C LEU A 20 5.57 -6.13 1.59
N VAL A 21 6.28 -5.07 1.25
CA VAL A 21 5.74 -3.71 1.15
C VAL A 21 6.11 -3.10 -0.19
N PHE A 22 5.12 -2.62 -0.93
CA PHE A 22 5.29 -1.77 -2.12
C PHE A 22 5.07 -0.32 -1.73
N TYR A 23 5.98 0.55 -2.15
CA TYR A 23 5.88 1.99 -1.97
C TYR A 23 5.67 2.65 -3.34
N SER A 24 4.65 3.50 -3.42
CA SER A 24 4.26 4.22 -4.63
C SER A 24 4.08 5.70 -4.33
N GLU A 25 4.69 6.57 -5.13
CA GLU A 25 4.48 8.01 -4.99
C GLU A 25 3.14 8.48 -5.56
N SER A 26 2.56 7.75 -6.52
CA SER A 26 1.29 8.11 -7.17
C SER A 26 0.62 6.94 -7.90
N ASN A 27 -0.67 7.08 -8.26
CA ASN A 27 -1.47 6.07 -8.97
C ASN A 27 -0.79 5.52 -10.25
N GLY A 28 0.02 6.34 -10.93
CA GLY A 28 0.73 5.94 -12.16
C GLY A 28 1.77 4.83 -11.99
N PHE A 29 2.21 4.54 -10.76
CA PHE A 29 3.23 3.52 -10.50
C PHE A 29 2.68 2.10 -10.40
N TYR A 30 1.38 1.93 -10.12
CA TYR A 30 0.79 0.59 -9.96
C TYR A 30 1.07 -0.32 -11.16
N LYS A 31 1.04 0.22 -12.39
CA LYS A 31 1.32 -0.52 -13.62
C LYS A 31 2.68 -1.24 -13.64
N TYR A 32 3.66 -0.73 -12.89
CA TYR A 32 4.99 -1.36 -12.80
C TYR A 32 5.02 -2.52 -11.80
N PHE A 33 4.09 -2.53 -10.84
CA PHE A 33 3.96 -3.59 -9.83
C PHE A 33 2.87 -4.60 -10.16
N GLN A 34 1.93 -4.24 -11.04
CA GLN A 34 0.72 -5.00 -11.33
C GLN A 34 1.00 -6.49 -11.57
N GLY A 35 1.88 -6.84 -12.52
CA GLY A 35 2.18 -8.24 -12.81
C GLY A 35 2.80 -9.01 -11.64
N MET A 36 3.61 -8.36 -10.80
CA MET A 36 4.17 -8.98 -9.60
C MET A 36 3.11 -9.18 -8.53
N ILE A 37 2.27 -8.17 -8.30
CA ILE A 37 1.19 -8.22 -7.31
C ILE A 37 0.18 -9.31 -7.70
N GLU A 38 -0.27 -9.31 -8.96
CA GLU A 38 -1.22 -10.33 -9.47
C GLU A 38 -0.65 -11.74 -9.33
N TRP A 39 0.60 -11.96 -9.76
CA TRP A 39 1.24 -13.26 -9.63
C TRP A 39 1.36 -13.70 -8.16
N LEU A 40 1.73 -12.80 -7.25
CA LEU A 40 1.83 -13.11 -5.82
C LEU A 40 0.48 -13.41 -5.19
N LEU A 41 -0.59 -12.71 -5.58
CA LEU A 41 -1.94 -12.96 -5.11
C LEU A 41 -2.46 -14.32 -5.58
N GLU A 42 -2.04 -14.78 -6.76
CA GLU A 42 -2.44 -16.08 -7.31
C GLU A 42 -1.59 -17.25 -6.81
N ASN A 43 -0.31 -17.01 -6.46
CA ASN A 43 0.67 -18.07 -6.21
C ASN A 43 1.22 -18.08 -4.77
N SER A 44 0.73 -17.20 -3.89
CA SER A 44 1.21 -17.14 -2.50
C SER A 44 0.14 -16.69 -1.52
N ASP A 45 0.35 -17.02 -0.24
CA ASP A 45 -0.48 -16.57 0.87
C ASP A 45 0.05 -15.27 1.54
N ILE A 46 1.06 -14.64 0.93
CA ILE A 46 1.71 -13.46 1.51
C ILE A 46 0.73 -12.28 1.50
N THR A 47 0.61 -11.59 2.64
CA THR A 47 -0.11 -10.32 2.69
C THR A 47 0.76 -9.22 2.10
N ILE A 48 0.25 -8.57 1.06
CA ILE A 48 0.90 -7.47 0.36
C ILE A 48 0.48 -6.16 1.02
N HIS A 49 1.44 -5.38 1.50
CA HIS A 49 1.21 -4.03 1.99
C HIS A 49 1.55 -3.02 0.88
N TYR A 50 0.58 -2.21 0.46
CA TYR A 50 0.78 -1.20 -0.57
C TYR A 50 0.61 0.19 0.02
N VAL A 51 1.68 0.98 0.02
CA VAL A 51 1.73 2.32 0.59
C VAL A 51 1.76 3.33 -0.55
N THR A 52 0.80 4.26 -0.55
CA THR A 52 0.67 5.28 -1.60
C THR A 52 0.50 6.68 -1.05
N GLY A 53 1.10 7.65 -1.73
CA GLY A 53 0.91 9.08 -1.48
C GLY A 53 -0.35 9.66 -2.11
N ASP A 54 -1.07 8.88 -2.92
CA ASP A 54 -2.26 9.29 -3.67
C ASP A 54 -3.53 8.70 -3.04
N MET A 55 -4.50 9.55 -2.70
CA MET A 55 -5.73 9.12 -2.01
C MET A 55 -6.76 8.49 -2.94
N ASP A 56 -6.62 8.74 -4.24
CA ASP A 56 -7.50 8.28 -5.32
C ASP A 56 -6.81 7.19 -6.16
N ASP A 57 -5.76 6.57 -5.60
CA ASP A 57 -5.08 5.42 -6.20
C ASP A 57 -6.05 4.25 -6.37
N LYS A 58 -6.08 3.67 -7.57
CA LYS A 58 -7.01 2.58 -7.91
C LYS A 58 -6.77 1.31 -7.09
N ILE A 59 -5.62 1.21 -6.41
CA ILE A 59 -5.34 0.13 -5.48
C ILE A 59 -6.42 -0.02 -4.39
N PHE A 60 -7.08 1.08 -4.00
CA PHE A 60 -8.15 1.03 -2.99
C PHE A 60 -9.43 0.34 -3.50
N GLU A 61 -9.59 0.17 -4.82
CA GLU A 61 -10.76 -0.47 -5.45
C GLU A 61 -10.56 -1.97 -5.69
N GLN A 62 -9.33 -2.48 -5.61
CA GLN A 62 -8.99 -3.89 -5.90
C GLN A 62 -9.74 -4.90 -5.02
N GLY A 63 -10.06 -4.54 -3.77
CA GLY A 63 -10.90 -5.34 -2.87
C GLY A 63 -10.35 -6.71 -2.45
N ASN A 64 -9.11 -7.07 -2.82
CA ASN A 64 -8.50 -8.35 -2.47
C ASN A 64 -8.10 -8.37 -0.98
N PRO A 65 -8.49 -9.39 -0.19
CA PRO A 65 -8.21 -9.45 1.25
C PRO A 65 -6.72 -9.57 1.60
N GLN A 66 -5.89 -10.10 0.69
CA GLN A 66 -4.44 -10.20 0.87
C GLN A 66 -3.72 -8.90 0.50
N LEU A 67 -4.40 -7.93 -0.13
CA LEU A 67 -3.84 -6.65 -0.53
C LEU A 67 -4.32 -5.54 0.41
N LYS A 68 -3.44 -5.09 1.30
CA LYS A 68 -3.72 -4.00 2.26
C LYS A 68 -3.11 -2.70 1.76
N ALA A 69 -3.96 -1.77 1.34
CA ALA A 69 -3.53 -0.44 0.88
C ALA A 69 -3.59 0.61 2.00
N TYR A 70 -2.62 1.54 2.00
CA TYR A 70 -2.46 2.59 3.00
C TYR A 70 -2.13 3.93 2.35
N TYR A 71 -2.86 4.98 2.71
CA TYR A 71 -2.60 6.34 2.24
C TYR A 71 -1.71 7.11 3.22
N VAL A 72 -0.57 7.63 2.76
CA VAL A 72 0.41 8.37 3.59
C VAL A 72 0.63 9.82 3.16
N GLY A 73 -0.27 10.41 2.36
CA GLY A 73 -0.03 11.69 1.65
C GLY A 73 0.30 12.95 2.46
N ASP A 74 0.28 12.93 3.80
CA ASP A 74 0.80 14.03 4.64
C ASP A 74 2.26 13.82 5.09
N THR A 75 2.86 12.66 4.81
CA THR A 75 4.24 12.30 5.15
C THR A 75 5.02 12.02 3.86
N PRO A 76 6.20 12.61 3.64
CA PRO A 76 7.04 12.25 2.51
C PRO A 76 7.30 10.73 2.53
N LEU A 77 7.04 10.04 1.42
CA LEU A 77 7.20 8.57 1.34
C LEU A 77 8.59 8.13 1.78
N ILE A 78 9.63 8.87 1.38
CA ILE A 78 11.02 8.60 1.78
C ILE A 78 11.17 8.58 3.30
N SER A 79 10.54 9.51 4.01
CA SER A 79 10.57 9.54 5.48
C SER A 79 9.74 8.43 6.11
N PHE A 80 8.76 7.90 5.40
CA PHE A 80 7.93 6.78 5.87
C PHE A 80 8.56 5.41 5.60
N MET A 81 9.46 5.32 4.62
CA MET A 81 10.19 4.10 4.28
C MET A 81 11.38 3.81 5.22
N MET A 82 11.95 4.85 5.84
CA MET A 82 13.06 4.74 6.80
C MET A 82 12.58 4.31 8.19
#